data_AF-A0AAV0BRV6-F1
#
_entry.id   AF-A0AAV0BRV6-F1
#
_cell.length_a   1.000
_cell.length_b   1.000
_cell.length_c   1.000
_cell.angle_alpha   90.00
_cell.angle_beta   90.00
_cell.angle_gamma   90.00
#
_symmetry.space_group_name_H-M   'P 1'
#
loop_
_entity.id
_entity.type
_entity.pdbx_description
1 polymer ?
#
loop_
_entity_poly.entity_id
_entity_poly.type
_entity_poly.pdbx_seq_one_letter_code
_entity_poly.pdbx_strand_id
1 'polypeptide(L)'
;GFDGHNDTPVEVLHVVLLGIIKYLYCDLIAGLSVDKKEELIARLQSFDTSNLNIPPIKAKYLVQHFSSLVGKDFKIIIQAAPFVFFPIIEGSKHKIWISLCHLCSTIFQTHISNCKKYLANLTYYTQDFLLKLISTTAQWVNKPKFHILLHLIHSILRFGPASLFATEKFENYNGVVRQASIHSNCHSPSHDIAKSFQNYSALRYCLSGGRI
;
A
#
# COMPACT_ATOMS: atom_id res chain seq x y z
N GLY A 1 26.57 -11.49 -9.76
CA GLY A 1 25.64 -12.52 -9.23
C GLY A 1 24.46 -11.84 -8.58
N PHE A 2 23.35 -12.55 -8.37
CA PHE A 2 22.21 -12.05 -7.58
C PHE A 2 22.59 -11.97 -6.10
N ASP A 3 22.38 -10.81 -5.50
CA ASP A 3 22.53 -10.56 -4.07
C ASP A 3 21.15 -10.38 -3.46
N GLY A 4 20.66 -11.41 -2.78
CA GLY A 4 19.31 -11.39 -2.20
C GLY A 4 19.05 -10.23 -1.24
N HIS A 5 20.06 -9.70 -0.56
CA HIS A 5 19.85 -8.57 0.37
C HIS A 5 19.65 -7.25 -0.37
N ASN A 6 20.44 -7.04 -1.43
CA ASN A 6 20.41 -5.79 -2.18
C ASN A 6 19.37 -5.83 -3.33
N ASP A 7 19.10 -7.00 -3.90
CA ASP A 7 18.28 -7.20 -5.09
C ASP A 7 16.79 -7.49 -4.77
N THR A 8 16.41 -7.51 -3.49
CA THR A 8 15.01 -7.61 -3.06
C THR A 8 14.51 -6.27 -2.51
N PRO A 9 13.90 -5.41 -3.34
CA PRO A 9 13.47 -4.09 -2.91
C PRO A 9 12.32 -4.18 -1.90
N VAL A 10 12.20 -3.14 -1.06
CA VAL A 10 11.14 -3.04 -0.06
C VAL A 10 9.76 -3.00 -0.72
N GLU A 11 8.96 -4.04 -0.50
CA GLU A 11 7.65 -4.17 -1.11
C GLU A 11 6.61 -3.23 -0.46
N VAL A 12 6.35 -2.07 -1.08
CA VAL A 12 5.54 -0.99 -0.49
C VAL A 12 4.08 -1.40 -0.20
N LEU A 13 3.50 -2.30 -0.99
CA LEU A 13 2.17 -2.83 -0.72
C LEU A 13 2.13 -3.55 0.63
N HIS A 14 3.07 -4.46 0.87
CA HIS A 14 3.11 -5.24 2.10
C HIS A 14 3.64 -4.44 3.29
N VAL A 15 4.63 -3.58 3.09
CA VAL A 15 5.29 -2.85 4.18
C VAL A 15 4.50 -1.61 4.61
N VAL A 16 4.01 -0.82 3.66
CA VAL A 16 3.36 0.47 3.93
C VAL A 16 1.85 0.32 4.04
N LEU A 17 1.17 -0.21 3.01
CA LEU A 17 -0.30 -0.30 2.98
C LEU A 17 -0.83 -1.39 3.92
N LEU A 18 -0.50 -2.65 3.63
CA LEU A 18 -0.90 -3.81 4.44
C LEU A 18 -0.08 -3.97 5.73
N GLY A 19 0.82 -3.02 5.99
CA GLY A 19 1.67 -2.97 7.16
C GLY A 19 1.36 -1.77 8.02
N ILE A 20 2.18 -0.73 7.89
CA ILE A 20 2.12 0.47 8.74
C ILE A 20 0.73 1.09 8.78
N ILE A 21 0.14 1.37 7.61
CA ILE A 21 -1.19 2.00 7.53
C ILE A 21 -2.24 1.07 8.12
N LYS A 22 -2.24 -0.22 7.75
CA LYS A 22 -3.14 -1.22 8.35
C LYS A 22 -3.05 -1.25 9.86
N TYR A 23 -1.84 -1.31 10.42
CA TYR A 23 -1.63 -1.41 11.86
C TYR A 23 -2.17 -0.18 12.60
N LEU A 24 -1.85 1.02 12.10
CA LEU A 24 -2.30 2.26 12.70
C LEU A 24 -3.80 2.49 12.52
N TYR A 25 -4.36 2.11 11.37
CA TYR A 25 -5.80 2.20 11.13
C TYR A 25 -6.57 1.24 12.05
N CYS A 26 -6.12 -0.01 12.18
CA CYS A 26 -6.75 -0.95 13.10
C CYS A 26 -6.71 -0.47 14.56
N ASP A 27 -5.57 0.05 15.02
CA ASP A 27 -5.45 0.64 16.36
C ASP A 27 -6.36 1.86 16.55
N LEU A 28 -6.43 2.72 15.53
CA LEU A 28 -7.32 3.87 15.52
C LEU A 28 -8.77 3.43 15.72
N ILE A 29 -9.30 2.60 14.81
CA ILE A 29 -10.71 2.20 14.81
C ILE A 29 -11.06 1.39 16.05
N ALA A 30 -10.17 0.50 16.51
CA ALA A 30 -10.40 -0.27 17.74
C ALA A 30 -10.55 0.64 18.96
N GLY A 31 -9.82 1.76 19.01
CA GLY A 31 -9.87 2.72 20.11
C GLY A 31 -10.95 3.80 20.02
N LEU A 32 -11.75 3.86 18.95
CA LEU A 32 -12.85 4.83 18.83
C LEU A 32 -14.12 4.34 19.54
N SER A 33 -14.82 5.27 20.20
CA SER A 33 -16.18 5.05 20.70
C SER A 33 -17.17 4.84 19.54
N VAL A 34 -18.38 4.34 19.86
CA VAL A 34 -19.44 4.13 18.87
C VAL A 34 -19.80 5.45 18.17
N ASP A 35 -19.98 6.53 18.92
CA ASP A 35 -20.33 7.85 18.37
C ASP A 35 -19.25 8.38 17.42
N LYS A 36 -17.98 8.25 17.79
CA LYS A 36 -16.85 8.65 16.93
C LYS A 36 -16.73 7.78 15.68
N LYS A 37 -17.16 6.51 15.72
CA LYS A 37 -17.22 5.65 14.53
C LYS A 37 -18.33 6.08 13.59
N GLU A 38 -19.51 6.44 14.11
CA GLU A 38 -20.60 6.98 13.29
C GLU A 38 -20.23 8.33 12.66
N GLU A 39 -19.60 9.22 13.43
CA GLU A 39 -19.05 10.49 12.90
C GLU A 39 -18.01 10.24 11.80
N LEU A 40 -17.14 9.25 11.99
CA LEU A 40 -16.16 8.84 10.98
C LEU A 40 -16.83 8.32 9.70
N ILE A 41 -17.86 7.48 9.83
CA ILE A 41 -18.64 6.96 8.70
C ILE A 41 -19.28 8.14 7.94
N ALA A 42 -19.92 9.07 8.64
CA ALA A 42 -20.54 10.24 8.03
C ALA A 42 -19.51 11.10 7.26
N ARG A 43 -18.35 11.35 7.85
CA ARG A 43 -17.26 12.09 7.19
C ARG A 43 -16.73 11.39 5.94
N LEU A 44 -16.44 10.10 6.03
CA LEU A 44 -16.01 9.30 4.88
C LEU A 44 -17.05 9.29 3.76
N GLN A 45 -18.34 9.24 4.11
CA GLN A 45 -19.43 9.26 3.14
C GLN A 45 -19.58 10.63 2.45
N SER A 46 -19.27 11.72 3.17
CA SER A 46 -19.30 13.09 2.65
C SER A 46 -18.06 13.51 1.86
N PHE A 47 -17.00 12.70 1.90
CA PHE A 47 -15.72 13.04 1.28
C PHE A 47 -15.85 13.05 -0.25
N ASP A 48 -15.51 14.17 -0.87
CA ASP A 48 -15.59 14.33 -2.31
C ASP A 48 -14.51 13.51 -3.02
N THR A 49 -14.95 12.64 -3.93
CA THR A 49 -14.09 11.74 -4.71
C THR A 49 -13.96 12.14 -6.17
N SER A 50 -14.61 13.25 -6.58
CA SER A 50 -14.68 13.73 -7.96
C SER A 50 -13.33 13.76 -8.68
N ASN A 51 -12.27 14.21 -7.99
CA ASN A 51 -10.93 14.37 -8.55
C ASN A 51 -9.95 13.24 -8.18
N LEU A 52 -10.41 12.14 -7.58
CA LEU A 52 -9.53 11.08 -7.05
C LEU A 52 -9.52 9.80 -7.90
N ASN A 53 -10.26 9.75 -9.01
CA ASN A 53 -10.38 8.56 -9.86
C ASN A 53 -10.70 7.28 -9.07
N ILE A 54 -11.52 7.41 -8.03
CA ILE A 54 -12.02 6.31 -7.19
C ILE A 54 -13.54 6.37 -7.14
N PRO A 55 -14.22 5.22 -6.98
CA PRO A 55 -15.66 5.22 -6.77
C PRO A 55 -16.01 5.87 -5.42
N PRO A 56 -17.29 6.21 -5.18
CA PRO A 56 -17.75 6.67 -3.89
C PRO A 56 -17.30 5.75 -2.76
N ILE A 57 -16.82 6.34 -1.67
CA ILE A 57 -16.26 5.60 -0.53
C ILE A 57 -17.36 4.78 0.13
N LYS A 58 -17.14 3.46 0.25
CA LYS A 58 -18.00 2.56 1.03
C LYS A 58 -17.68 2.71 2.52
N ALA A 59 -18.08 3.83 3.12
CA ALA A 59 -17.68 4.25 4.46
C ALA A 59 -17.98 3.19 5.54
N LYS A 60 -19.20 2.65 5.56
CA LYS A 60 -19.61 1.58 6.49
C LYS A 60 -18.70 0.35 6.38
N TYR A 61 -18.36 -0.06 5.16
CA TYR A 61 -17.46 -1.20 4.93
C TYR A 61 -16.06 -0.94 5.50
N LEU A 62 -15.49 0.24 5.26
CA LEU A 62 -14.15 0.61 5.75
C LEU A 62 -14.04 0.64 7.27
N VAL A 63 -15.12 1.00 7.96
CA VAL A 63 -15.14 1.09 9.44
C VAL A 63 -15.53 -0.23 10.08
N GLN A 64 -16.51 -0.96 9.54
CA GLN A 64 -16.99 -2.23 10.13
C GLN A 64 -16.03 -3.40 9.88
N HIS A 65 -15.37 -3.44 8.73
CA HIS A 65 -14.46 -4.53 8.34
C HIS A 65 -12.99 -4.12 8.37
N PHE A 66 -12.63 -3.19 9.26
CA PHE A 66 -11.31 -2.55 9.31
C PHE A 66 -10.11 -3.54 9.39
N SER A 67 -10.31 -4.73 9.95
CA SER A 67 -9.27 -5.78 10.05
C SER A 67 -9.01 -6.56 8.75
N SER A 68 -10.01 -6.59 7.85
CA SER A 68 -10.03 -7.41 6.63
C SER A 68 -9.86 -6.60 5.34
N LEU A 69 -9.50 -5.32 5.47
CA LEU A 69 -9.26 -4.44 4.33
C LEU A 69 -8.03 -4.85 3.52
N VAL A 70 -8.05 -4.49 2.23
CA VAL A 70 -6.98 -4.76 1.27
C VAL A 70 -6.22 -3.49 0.89
N GLY A 71 -5.12 -3.63 0.13
CA GLY A 71 -4.22 -2.51 -0.18
C GLY A 71 -4.92 -1.29 -0.80
N LYS A 72 -5.91 -1.50 -1.69
CA LYS A 72 -6.69 -0.40 -2.30
C LYS A 72 -7.48 0.41 -1.25
N ASP A 73 -8.00 -0.24 -0.22
CA ASP A 73 -8.80 0.41 0.80
C ASP A 73 -7.90 1.30 1.66
N PHE A 74 -6.69 0.82 1.98
CA PHE A 74 -5.70 1.62 2.70
C PHE A 74 -5.15 2.80 1.89
N LYS A 75 -5.09 2.69 0.55
CA LYS A 75 -4.78 3.85 -0.32
C LYS A 75 -5.86 4.92 -0.20
N ILE A 76 -7.15 4.54 -0.23
CA ILE A 76 -8.27 5.48 -0.05
C ILE A 76 -8.21 6.12 1.34
N ILE A 77 -8.00 5.30 2.37
CA ILE A 77 -7.90 5.76 3.77
C ILE A 77 -6.82 6.82 3.93
N ILE A 78 -5.59 6.56 3.45
CA ILE A 78 -4.49 7.51 3.65
C ILE A 78 -4.67 8.80 2.85
N GLN A 79 -5.35 8.74 1.70
CA GLN A 79 -5.69 9.93 0.90
C GLN A 79 -6.76 10.80 1.59
N ALA A 80 -7.76 10.18 2.22
CA ALA A 80 -8.83 10.89 2.92
C ALA A 80 -8.46 11.30 4.35
N ALA A 81 -7.43 10.68 4.96
CA ALA A 81 -7.07 10.82 6.36
C ALA A 81 -6.97 12.28 6.87
N PRO A 82 -6.32 13.23 6.16
CA PRO A 82 -6.20 14.61 6.65
C PRO A 82 -7.55 15.31 6.85
N PHE A 83 -8.55 14.98 6.03
CA PHE A 83 -9.85 15.62 6.01
C PHE A 83 -10.84 14.93 6.95
N VAL A 84 -10.70 13.62 7.07
CA VAL A 84 -11.67 12.77 7.76
C VAL A 84 -11.26 12.53 9.21
N PHE A 85 -9.98 12.26 9.48
CA PHE A 85 -9.55 11.82 10.81
C PHE A 85 -9.25 12.97 11.75
N PHE A 86 -8.65 14.05 11.26
CA PHE A 86 -8.10 15.12 12.11
C PHE A 86 -9.14 15.82 13.01
N PRO A 87 -10.41 15.94 12.62
CA PRO A 87 -11.45 16.42 13.53
C PRO A 87 -11.83 15.44 14.65
N ILE A 88 -11.52 14.15 14.51
CA ILE A 88 -11.96 13.06 15.41
C ILE A 88 -10.83 12.63 16.37
N ILE A 89 -9.59 12.77 15.92
CA ILE A 89 -8.38 12.31 16.60
C ILE A 89 -7.62 13.49 17.22
N GLU A 90 -7.11 13.30 18.43
CA GLU A 90 -6.43 14.35 19.18
C GLU A 90 -5.07 13.88 19.71
N GLY A 91 -4.29 14.83 20.24
CA GLY A 91 -3.05 14.56 20.96
C GLY A 91 -1.99 13.86 20.11
N SER A 92 -1.47 12.75 20.61
CA SER A 92 -0.36 12.05 20.00
C SER A 92 -0.74 11.27 18.73
N LYS A 93 -1.95 10.69 18.70
CA LYS A 93 -2.49 10.01 17.52
C LYS A 93 -2.58 10.97 16.33
N HIS A 94 -3.04 12.20 16.58
CA HIS A 94 -3.09 13.24 15.54
C HIS A 94 -1.71 13.53 14.94
N LYS A 95 -0.68 13.71 15.78
CA LYS A 95 0.70 13.95 15.32
C LYS A 95 1.25 12.79 14.49
N ILE A 96 0.99 11.54 14.90
CA ILE A 96 1.42 10.34 14.15
C ILE A 96 0.76 10.32 12.77
N TRP A 97 -0.55 10.51 12.69
CA TRP A 97 -1.27 10.48 11.41
C TRP A 97 -0.84 11.60 10.47
N ILE A 98 -0.57 12.81 10.96
CA ILE A 98 0.02 13.89 10.15
C ILE A 98 1.36 13.45 9.57
N SER A 99 2.28 12.96 10.40
CA SER A 99 3.60 12.52 9.92
C SER A 99 3.52 11.36 8.94
N LEU A 100 2.58 10.44 9.14
CA LEU A 100 2.31 9.35 8.21
C LEU A 100 1.79 9.86 6.86
N CYS A 101 0.88 10.85 6.86
CA CYS A 101 0.39 11.46 5.62
C CYS A 101 1.52 12.11 4.82
N HIS A 102 2.41 12.86 5.47
CA HIS A 102 3.60 13.43 4.81
C HIS A 102 4.53 12.35 4.25
N LEU A 103 4.82 11.32 5.04
CA LEU A 103 5.64 10.19 4.60
C LEU A 103 5.02 9.49 3.38
N CYS A 104 3.75 9.10 3.46
CA CYS A 104 3.05 8.41 2.36
C CYS A 104 2.94 9.29 1.11
N SER A 105 2.71 10.60 1.25
CA SER A 105 2.70 11.53 0.12
C SER A 105 4.03 11.58 -0.62
N THR A 106 5.14 11.29 0.07
CA THR A 106 6.49 11.21 -0.52
C THR A 106 6.76 9.83 -1.12
N ILE A 107 6.38 8.75 -0.41
CA ILE A 107 6.58 7.36 -0.86
C ILE A 107 5.84 7.08 -2.18
N PHE A 108 4.60 7.55 -2.31
CA PHE A 108 3.74 7.24 -3.46
C PHE A 108 3.89 8.20 -4.65
N GLN A 109 4.94 9.04 -4.66
CA GLN A 109 5.26 9.84 -5.84
C GLN A 109 5.72 8.92 -6.98
N THR A 110 5.16 9.13 -8.17
CA THR A 110 5.49 8.35 -9.37
C THR A 110 6.69 8.91 -10.14
N HIS A 111 7.13 10.12 -9.80
CA HIS A 111 8.22 10.82 -10.48
C HIS A 111 9.10 11.56 -9.48
N ILE A 112 10.42 11.40 -9.60
CA ILE A 112 11.43 12.05 -8.75
C ILE A 112 12.26 12.98 -9.63
N SER A 113 12.05 14.29 -9.50
CA SER A 113 12.78 15.31 -10.28
C SER A 113 14.19 15.55 -9.75
N ASN A 114 14.36 15.58 -8.43
CA ASN A 114 15.65 15.75 -7.76
C ASN A 114 15.84 14.65 -6.72
N CYS A 115 16.63 13.64 -7.07
CA CYS A 115 16.87 12.47 -6.23
C CYS A 115 17.47 12.83 -4.86
N LYS A 116 18.45 13.75 -4.81
CA LYS A 116 19.09 14.16 -3.54
C LYS A 116 18.08 14.80 -2.58
N LYS A 117 17.28 15.75 -3.08
CA LYS A 117 16.24 16.42 -2.28
C LYS A 117 15.15 15.44 -1.86
N TYR A 118 14.73 14.56 -2.77
CA TYR A 118 13.74 13.53 -2.48
C TYR A 118 14.19 12.59 -1.37
N LEU A 119 15.42 12.06 -1.44
CA LEU A 119 15.96 11.15 -0.43
C LEU A 119 16.15 11.86 0.92
N ALA A 120 16.60 13.12 0.93
CA ALA A 120 16.69 13.91 2.16
C ALA A 120 15.31 14.09 2.81
N ASN A 121 14.28 14.44 2.03
CA ASN A 121 12.92 14.58 2.52
C ASN A 121 12.34 13.24 3.00
N LEU A 122 12.54 12.16 2.26
CA LEU A 122 12.05 10.84 2.62
C LEU A 122 12.69 10.36 3.94
N THR A 123 14.00 10.55 4.11
CA THR A 123 14.69 10.25 5.36
C THR A 123 14.13 11.07 6.51
N TYR A 124 13.96 12.39 6.32
CA TYR A 124 13.38 13.27 7.33
C TYR A 124 11.98 12.83 7.75
N TYR A 125 11.06 12.61 6.80
CA TYR A 125 9.69 12.19 7.11
C TYR A 125 9.64 10.80 7.74
N THR A 126 10.54 9.89 7.36
CA THR A 126 10.64 8.56 7.98
C THR A 126 11.07 8.68 9.44
N GLN A 127 12.12 9.46 9.73
CA GLN A 127 12.61 9.69 11.10
C GLN A 127 11.57 10.40 11.97
N ASP A 128 10.95 11.45 11.42
CA ASP A 128 9.91 12.22 12.10
C ASP A 128 8.70 11.34 12.49
N PHE A 129 8.25 10.49 11.56
CA PHE A 129 7.19 9.52 11.81
C PHE A 129 7.58 8.51 12.90
N LEU A 130 8.75 7.90 12.80
CA LEU A 130 9.21 6.90 13.78
C LEU A 130 9.41 7.49 15.18
N LEU A 131 9.93 8.71 15.28
CA LEU A 131 10.11 9.42 16.55
C LEU A 131 8.75 9.67 17.22
N LYS A 132 7.78 10.20 16.48
CA LYS A 132 6.41 10.41 16.99
C LYS A 132 5.77 9.10 17.43
N LEU A 133 5.97 8.04 16.66
CA LEU A 133 5.41 6.72 16.94
C LEU A 133 6.00 6.10 18.23
N ILE A 134 7.32 6.06 18.37
CA ILE A 134 8.00 5.53 19.57
C ILE A 134 7.71 6.38 20.81
N SER A 135 7.54 7.70 20.66
CA SER A 135 7.18 8.58 21.77
C SER A 135 5.81 8.26 22.40
N THR A 136 4.94 7.56 21.66
CA THR A 136 3.64 7.09 22.20
C THR A 136 3.72 5.71 22.81
N THR A 137 4.38 4.78 22.14
CA THR A 137 4.57 3.42 22.62
C THR A 137 5.72 2.74 21.88
N ALA A 138 6.58 2.06 22.64
CA ALA A 138 7.66 1.27 22.07
C ALA A 138 7.18 -0.08 21.47
N GLN A 139 5.91 -0.46 21.69
CA GLN A 139 5.37 -1.75 21.24
C GLN A 139 5.41 -1.95 19.72
N TRP A 140 5.41 -0.86 18.96
CA TRP A 140 5.49 -0.92 17.51
C TRP A 140 6.80 -1.50 16.98
N VAL A 141 7.88 -1.49 17.77
CA VAL A 141 9.17 -2.10 17.41
C VAL A 141 9.03 -3.61 17.18
N ASN A 142 8.05 -4.26 17.82
CA ASN A 142 7.75 -5.68 17.63
C ASN A 142 7.14 -6.00 16.25
N LYS A 143 6.77 -4.98 15.47
CA LYS A 143 6.27 -5.15 14.10
C LYS A 143 7.43 -4.94 13.12
N PRO A 144 7.90 -5.99 12.42
CA PRO A 144 9.12 -5.91 11.59
C PRO A 144 9.02 -4.92 10.44
N LYS A 145 7.81 -4.60 9.98
CA LYS A 145 7.56 -3.67 8.87
C LYS A 145 8.05 -2.24 9.16
N PHE A 146 8.08 -1.80 10.42
CA PHE A 146 8.66 -0.50 10.77
C PHE A 146 10.18 -0.49 10.62
N HIS A 147 10.86 -1.60 10.91
CA HIS A 147 12.29 -1.73 10.61
C HIS A 147 12.54 -1.78 9.11
N ILE A 148 11.74 -2.57 8.37
CA ILE A 148 11.88 -2.70 6.92
C ILE A 148 11.68 -1.35 6.20
N LEU A 149 10.83 -0.47 6.72
CA LEU A 149 10.62 0.88 6.18
C LEU A 149 11.94 1.68 6.05
N LEU A 150 12.89 1.51 6.97
CA LEU A 150 14.19 2.20 6.92
C LEU A 150 15.00 1.84 5.67
N HIS A 151 14.79 0.63 5.12
CA HIS A 151 15.46 0.16 3.92
C HIS A 151 14.80 0.67 2.62
N LEU A 152 13.62 1.30 2.71
CA LEU A 152 12.92 1.84 1.54
C LEU A 152 13.73 2.93 0.83
N ILE A 153 14.48 3.73 1.60
CA ILE A 153 15.33 4.80 1.06
C ILE A 153 16.41 4.21 0.14
N HIS A 154 17.04 3.11 0.56
CA HIS A 154 18.04 2.39 -0.23
C HIS A 154 17.40 1.74 -1.47
N SER A 155 16.20 1.18 -1.32
CA SER A 155 15.44 0.62 -2.45
C SER A 155 15.13 1.70 -3.50
N ILE A 156 14.69 2.88 -3.08
CA ILE A 156 14.35 3.97 -4.01
C ILE A 156 15.60 4.54 -4.68
N LEU A 157 16.71 4.67 -3.96
CA LEU A 157 17.99 5.09 -4.54
C LEU A 157 18.43 4.14 -5.67
N ARG A 158 18.20 2.84 -5.51
CA ARG A 158 18.66 1.81 -6.46
C ARG A 158 17.68 1.54 -7.61
N PHE A 159 16.39 1.49 -7.32
CA PHE A 159 15.36 1.03 -8.25
C PHE A 159 14.42 2.15 -8.73
N GLY A 160 14.63 3.39 -8.27
CA GLY A 160 13.77 4.53 -8.60
C GLY A 160 12.51 4.60 -7.74
N PRO A 161 11.46 5.34 -8.17
CA PRO A 161 10.24 5.48 -7.39
C PRO A 161 9.63 4.13 -6.96
N ALA A 162 9.04 4.08 -5.77
CA ALA A 162 8.46 2.86 -5.20
C ALA A 162 7.43 2.16 -6.12
N SER A 163 6.75 2.93 -6.97
CA SER A 163 5.80 2.39 -7.95
C SER A 163 6.44 1.45 -8.98
N LEU A 164 7.76 1.54 -9.21
CA LEU A 164 8.46 0.71 -10.21
C LEU A 164 8.70 -0.72 -9.74
N PHE A 165 8.87 -0.93 -8.44
CA PHE A 165 9.09 -2.25 -7.83
C PHE A 165 7.94 -2.69 -6.94
N ALA A 166 6.79 -2.03 -7.04
CA ALA A 166 5.57 -2.48 -6.40
C ALA A 166 5.08 -3.78 -7.06
N THR A 167 4.85 -4.79 -6.23
CA THR A 167 4.44 -6.14 -6.64
C THR A 167 2.94 -6.30 -6.90
N GLU A 168 2.13 -5.27 -6.67
CA GLU A 168 0.68 -5.28 -6.83
C GLU A 168 0.25 -5.82 -8.22
N LYS A 169 1.01 -5.48 -9.28
CA LYS A 169 0.79 -6.02 -10.62
C LYS A 169 1.06 -7.53 -10.71
N PHE A 170 2.10 -8.02 -10.05
CA PHE A 170 2.42 -9.44 -9.98
C PHE A 170 1.41 -10.21 -9.11
N GLU A 171 0.94 -9.63 -8.01
CA GLU A 171 -0.09 -10.24 -7.16
C GLU A 171 -1.43 -10.36 -7.88
N ASN A 172 -1.83 -9.34 -8.65
CA ASN A 172 -3.03 -9.41 -9.50
C ASN A 172 -2.92 -10.56 -10.52
N TYR A 173 -1.70 -10.90 -10.94
CA TYR A 173 -1.45 -12.03 -11.85
C TYR A 173 -1.71 -13.40 -11.20
N ASN A 174 -1.67 -13.51 -9.86
CA ASN A 174 -2.07 -14.73 -9.16
C ASN A 174 -3.53 -15.10 -9.44
N GLY A 175 -4.40 -14.12 -9.70
CA GLY A 175 -5.77 -14.37 -10.15
C GLY A 175 -5.82 -15.09 -11.50
N VAL A 176 -4.96 -14.68 -12.44
CA VAL A 176 -4.85 -15.30 -13.78
C VAL A 176 -4.31 -16.73 -13.66
N VAL A 177 -3.28 -16.95 -12.84
CA VAL A 177 -2.73 -18.28 -12.56
C VAL A 177 -3.81 -19.20 -11.98
N ARG A 178 -4.57 -18.72 -10.98
CA ARG A 178 -5.66 -19.49 -10.36
C ARG A 178 -6.77 -19.80 -11.36
N GLN A 179 -7.16 -18.84 -12.19
CA GLN A 179 -8.17 -19.04 -13.24
C GLN A 179 -7.73 -20.14 -14.22
N ALA A 180 -6.48 -20.08 -14.71
CA ALA A 180 -5.92 -21.10 -15.59
C ALA A 180 -5.85 -22.48 -14.92
N SER A 181 -5.58 -22.53 -13.61
CA SER A 181 -5.60 -23.77 -12.84
C SER A 181 -7.01 -24.35 -12.66
N ILE A 182 -8.01 -23.52 -12.31
CA ILE A 182 -9.39 -23.96 -12.06
C ILE A 182 -10.04 -24.54 -13.33
N HIS A 183 -9.71 -23.97 -14.49
CA HIS A 183 -10.24 -24.40 -15.79
C HIS A 183 -9.33 -25.41 -16.51
N SER A 184 -8.38 -26.01 -15.80
CA SER A 184 -7.54 -27.09 -16.31
C SER A 184 -8.16 -28.46 -16.00
N ASN A 185 -7.73 -29.51 -16.71
CA ASN A 185 -8.15 -30.88 -16.43
C ASN A 185 -7.57 -31.43 -15.10
N CYS A 186 -6.80 -30.62 -14.37
CA CYS A 186 -6.17 -30.89 -13.08
C CYS A 186 -5.17 -32.06 -13.07
N HIS A 187 -4.87 -32.67 -14.22
CA HIS A 187 -3.89 -33.76 -14.30
C HIS A 187 -2.45 -33.27 -14.23
N SER A 188 -2.17 -32.10 -14.84
CA SER A 188 -0.87 -31.44 -14.74
C SER A 188 -1.03 -29.91 -14.74
N PRO A 189 -1.49 -29.32 -13.62
CA PRO A 189 -1.83 -27.91 -13.55
C PRO A 189 -0.68 -26.99 -13.98
N SER A 190 0.57 -27.32 -13.62
CA SER A 190 1.75 -26.54 -14.00
C SER A 190 1.96 -26.50 -15.53
N HIS A 191 1.80 -27.65 -16.20
CA HIS A 191 1.91 -27.75 -17.65
C HIS A 191 0.77 -26.99 -18.35
N ASP A 192 -0.46 -27.12 -17.86
CA ASP A 192 -1.63 -26.45 -18.45
C ASP A 192 -1.57 -24.93 -18.30
N ILE A 193 -1.12 -24.44 -17.14
CA ILE A 193 -0.85 -23.02 -16.89
C ILE A 193 0.24 -22.51 -17.83
N ALA A 194 1.35 -23.26 -17.97
CA ALA A 194 2.44 -22.88 -18.88
C ALA A 194 1.97 -22.79 -20.34
N LYS A 195 1.19 -23.78 -20.80
CA LYS A 195 0.62 -23.78 -22.17
C LYS A 195 -0.36 -22.62 -22.37
N SER A 196 -1.17 -22.29 -21.38
CA SER A 196 -2.05 -21.12 -21.41
C SER A 196 -1.25 -19.82 -21.53
N PHE A 197 -0.15 -19.67 -20.78
CA PHE A 197 0.72 -18.51 -20.87
C PHE A 197 1.48 -18.41 -22.19
N GLN A 198 1.90 -19.55 -22.75
CA GLN A 198 2.46 -19.59 -24.10
C GLN A 198 1.45 -19.08 -25.13
N ASN A 199 0.20 -19.53 -25.06
CA ASN A 199 -0.87 -19.08 -25.96
C ASN A 199 -1.16 -17.58 -25.82
N TYR A 200 -1.25 -17.06 -24.59
CA TYR A 200 -1.43 -15.61 -24.37
C TYR A 200 -0.26 -14.79 -24.91
N SER A 201 0.98 -15.28 -24.74
CA SER A 201 2.18 -14.59 -25.24
C SER A 201 2.22 -14.58 -26.77
N ALA A 202 1.92 -15.72 -27.40
CA ALA A 202 1.81 -15.85 -28.86
C ALA A 202 0.73 -14.91 -29.42
N LEU A 203 -0.46 -14.91 -28.81
CA LEU A 203 -1.57 -14.05 -29.23
C LEU A 203 -1.23 -12.56 -29.09
N ARG A 204 -0.61 -12.16 -27.98
CA ARG A 204 -0.12 -10.78 -27.78
C ARG A 204 0.91 -10.40 -28.84
N TYR A 205 1.83 -11.29 -29.17
CA TYR A 205 2.86 -11.04 -30.19
C TYR A 205 2.23 -10.86 -31.59
N CYS A 206 1.31 -11.73 -32.00
CA CYS A 206 0.55 -11.58 -33.24
C CYS A 206 -0.23 -10.25 -33.30
N LEU A 207 -0.97 -9.92 -32.24
CA LEU A 207 -1.75 -8.67 -32.17
C LEU A 207 -0.87 -7.42 -32.17
N SER A 208 0.39 -7.53 -31.77
CA SER A 208 1.37 -6.44 -31.81
C SER A 208 2.08 -6.32 -33.17
N GLY A 209 1.65 -7.07 -34.19
CA GLY A 209 2.25 -7.08 -35.53
C GLY A 209 3.42 -8.06 -35.71
N GLY A 210 3.69 -8.89 -34.71
CA GLY A 210 4.63 -10.00 -34.82
C GLY A 210 4.12 -11.11 -35.74
N ARG A 211 5.03 -11.83 -36.39
CA ARG A 211 4.73 -13.02 -37.20
C ARG A 211 5.33 -14.25 -36.53
N ILE A 212 4.50 -15.25 -36.28
CA ILE A 212 4.88 -16.57 -35.71
C ILE A 212 5.23 -17.51 -36.86
#